data_AF-A0A8T8HWC3-F1
#
_entry.id   AF-A0A8T8HWC3-F1
#
_cell.length_a   1.000
_cell.length_b   1.000
_cell.length_c   1.000
_cell.angle_alpha   90.00
_cell.angle_beta   90.00
_cell.angle_gamma   90.00
#
_symmetry.space_group_name_H-M   'P 1'
#
loop_
_entity.id
_entity.type
_entity.pdbx_description
1 polymer ?
#
loop_
_entity_poly.entity_id
_entity_poly.type
_entity_poly.pdbx_seq_one_letter_code
_entity_poly.pdbx_strand_id
1 'polypeptide(L)'
;LFLIAAVLVVDPVLGLCGLASLAGIGIALRWYLRRARPAYLHEAATGARLADVVTSTAKGARTVEALGLHDERARTADSAIEQAREARLRTLRLRTVLFPSLDISSMLPVVAVLLIGAALIEQDAVSLGAVIAATVYLRQLVGPLDTLMTWVEQIQGAVASYARVEGVAEIPAARAATTTTARDDRIVVDDVRFAYDSGRDVLLGVDLTVRPGERARASCPDLPARGSRPSGGSSPAWTGPGPAR
;
A
#
# COMPACT_ATOMS: atom_id res chain seq x y z
N LEU A 1 -27.04 19.95 -2.08
CA LEU A 1 -27.44 21.16 -1.32
C LEU A 1 -28.56 21.94 -2.01
N PHE A 2 -28.43 22.28 -3.30
CA PHE A 2 -29.51 22.94 -4.07
C PHE A 2 -30.81 22.12 -4.16
N LEU A 3 -30.72 20.81 -4.42
CA LEU A 3 -31.89 19.90 -4.41
C LEU A 3 -32.54 19.76 -3.03
N ILE A 4 -31.76 19.86 -1.95
CA ILE A 4 -32.24 19.78 -0.57
C ILE A 4 -33.05 21.03 -0.23
N ALA A 5 -32.52 22.21 -0.60
CA ALA A 5 -33.23 23.47 -0.46
C ALA A 5 -34.50 23.51 -1.32
N ALA A 6 -34.46 22.99 -2.55
CA ALA A 6 -35.63 22.92 -3.42
C ALA A 6 -36.76 22.05 -2.85
N VAL A 7 -36.46 20.87 -2.30
CA VAL A 7 -37.49 19.99 -1.69
C VAL A 7 -38.01 20.57 -0.37
N LEU A 8 -37.16 21.20 0.46
CA LEU A 8 -37.59 21.86 1.69
C LEU A 8 -38.53 23.05 1.45
N VAL A 9 -38.38 23.72 0.31
CA VAL A 9 -39.21 24.86 -0.10
C VAL A 9 -40.56 24.42 -0.69
N VAL A 10 -40.64 23.19 -1.24
CA VAL A 10 -41.87 22.66 -1.83
C VAL A 10 -42.86 22.18 -0.75
N ASP A 11 -42.41 21.37 0.20
CA ASP A 11 -43.23 20.95 1.35
C ASP A 11 -42.35 20.39 2.49
N PRO A 12 -42.49 20.84 3.75
CA PRO A 12 -41.64 20.44 4.86
C PRO A 12 -41.75 18.95 5.24
N VAL A 13 -42.89 18.29 4.98
CA VAL A 13 -43.11 16.86 5.29
C VAL A 13 -42.42 15.99 4.25
N LEU A 14 -42.53 16.36 2.97
CA LEU A 14 -41.78 15.69 1.88
C LEU A 14 -40.27 15.96 1.99
N GLY A 15 -39.88 17.15 2.44
CA GLY A 15 -38.51 17.50 2.77
C GLY A 15 -37.91 16.65 3.88
N LEU A 16 -38.69 16.33 4.93
CA LEU A 16 -38.25 15.44 6.01
C LEU A 16 -37.96 14.02 5.50
N CYS A 17 -38.79 13.51 4.59
CA CYS A 17 -38.58 12.20 3.96
C CYS A 17 -37.28 12.19 3.15
N GLY A 18 -37.02 13.24 2.37
CA GLY A 18 -35.75 13.41 1.65
C GLY A 18 -34.53 13.50 2.57
N LEU A 19 -34.65 14.21 3.70
CA LEU A 19 -33.59 14.31 4.71
C LEU A 19 -33.28 12.98 5.39
N ALA A 20 -34.30 12.21 5.77
CA ALA A 20 -34.14 10.88 6.37
C ALA A 20 -33.39 9.92 5.43
N SER A 21 -33.67 10.04 4.14
CA SER A 21 -33.02 9.28 3.07
C SER A 21 -31.54 9.60 2.95
N LEU A 22 -31.22 10.89 2.95
CA LEU A 22 -29.84 11.40 2.91
C LEU A 22 -29.05 10.99 4.17
N ALA A 23 -29.71 10.99 5.32
CA ALA A 23 -29.12 10.49 6.56
C ALA A 23 -28.78 8.99 6.45
N GLY A 24 -29.68 8.17 5.89
CA GLY A 24 -29.43 6.74 5.64
C GLY A 24 -28.20 6.50 4.74
N ILE A 25 -28.13 7.22 3.62
CA ILE A 25 -27.00 7.16 2.69
C ILE A 25 -25.70 7.62 3.38
N GLY A 26 -25.76 8.71 4.14
CA GLY A 26 -24.62 9.24 4.89
C GLY A 26 -24.10 8.25 5.94
N ILE A 27 -25.00 7.53 6.63
CA ILE A 27 -24.63 6.49 7.60
C ILE A 27 -23.97 5.30 6.91
N ALA A 28 -24.57 4.80 5.82
CA ALA A 28 -24.02 3.70 5.03
C ALA A 28 -22.61 4.04 4.49
N LEU A 29 -22.45 5.25 3.95
CA LEU A 29 -21.18 5.75 3.44
C LEU A 29 -20.14 5.89 4.57
N ARG A 30 -20.52 6.45 5.71
CA ARG A 30 -19.62 6.61 6.86
C ARG A 30 -19.18 5.28 7.44
N TRP A 31 -20.08 4.29 7.50
CA TRP A 31 -19.76 2.92 7.89
C TRP A 31 -18.75 2.29 6.90
N TYR A 32 -19.00 2.42 5.59
CA TYR A 32 -18.12 1.90 4.56
C TYR A 32 -16.73 2.55 4.62
N LEU A 33 -16.65 3.89 4.65
CA LEU A 33 -15.36 4.59 4.68
C LEU A 33 -14.50 4.22 5.90
N ARG A 34 -15.12 4.04 7.08
CA ARG A 34 -14.41 3.58 8.28
C ARG A 34 -13.87 2.16 8.16
N ARG A 35 -14.60 1.26 7.49
CA ARG A 35 -14.23 -0.16 7.33
C ARG A 35 -13.32 -0.41 6.13
N ALA A 36 -13.47 0.39 5.08
CA ALA A 36 -12.77 0.26 3.80
C ALA A 36 -11.29 0.60 3.93
N ARG A 37 -10.95 1.73 4.57
CA ARG A 37 -9.56 2.21 4.69
C ARG A 37 -8.58 1.12 5.17
N PRO A 38 -8.79 0.45 6.33
CA PRO A 38 -7.86 -0.59 6.78
C PRO A 38 -7.85 -1.83 5.85
N ALA A 39 -8.98 -2.19 5.23
CA ALA A 39 -9.06 -3.33 4.33
C ALA A 39 -8.25 -3.10 3.04
N TYR A 40 -8.34 -1.91 2.45
CA TYR A 40 -7.56 -1.56 1.25
C TYR A 40 -6.06 -1.45 1.53
N LEU A 41 -5.67 -0.89 2.68
CA LEU A 41 -4.26 -0.86 3.08
C LEU A 41 -3.69 -2.28 3.25
N HIS A 42 -4.47 -3.19 3.83
CA HIS A 42 -4.09 -4.58 3.97
C HIS A 42 -4.00 -5.30 2.61
N GLU A 43 -4.96 -5.08 1.70
CA GLU A 43 -4.90 -5.60 0.33
C GLU A 43 -3.65 -5.11 -0.40
N ALA A 44 -3.33 -3.82 -0.31
CA ALA A 44 -2.12 -3.25 -0.92
C ALA A 44 -0.83 -3.87 -0.36
N ALA A 45 -0.74 -4.06 0.97
CA ALA A 45 0.42 -4.67 1.61
C ALA A 45 0.62 -6.15 1.19
N THR A 46 -0.46 -6.93 1.19
CA THR A 46 -0.41 -8.34 0.73
C THR A 46 -0.08 -8.46 -0.75
N GLY A 47 -0.59 -7.56 -1.60
CA GLY A 47 -0.24 -7.48 -3.01
C GLY A 47 1.24 -7.15 -3.24
N ALA A 48 1.81 -6.22 -2.46
CA ALA A 48 3.24 -5.91 -2.51
C ALA A 48 4.09 -7.11 -2.10
N ARG A 49 3.70 -7.82 -1.03
CA ARG A 49 4.38 -9.05 -0.58
C ARG A 49 4.38 -10.13 -1.67
N LEU A 50 3.25 -10.34 -2.34
CA LEU A 50 3.16 -11.30 -3.45
C LEU A 50 4.08 -10.90 -4.61
N ALA A 51 4.07 -9.63 -5.00
CA ALA A 51 4.95 -9.12 -6.05
C ALA A 51 6.44 -9.31 -5.71
N ASP A 52 6.82 -9.08 -4.45
CA ASP A 52 8.19 -9.27 -3.97
C ASP A 52 8.62 -10.76 -3.99
N VAL A 53 7.75 -11.67 -3.53
CA VAL A 53 8.03 -13.13 -3.60
C VAL A 53 8.26 -13.59 -5.04
N VAL A 54 7.42 -13.12 -5.98
CA VAL A 54 7.56 -13.47 -7.40
C VAL A 54 8.84 -12.85 -7.99
N THR A 55 9.09 -11.58 -7.73
CA THR A 55 10.25 -10.86 -8.29
C THR A 55 11.57 -11.38 -7.74
N SER A 56 11.66 -11.63 -6.44
CA SER A 56 12.85 -12.19 -5.79
C SER A 56 13.14 -13.63 -6.24
N THR A 57 12.09 -14.42 -6.49
CA THR A 57 12.24 -15.78 -7.02
C THR A 57 12.67 -15.77 -8.48
N ALA A 58 12.12 -14.89 -9.30
CA ALA A 58 12.55 -14.73 -10.70
C ALA A 58 14.01 -14.26 -10.81
N LYS A 59 14.41 -13.25 -10.03
CA LYS A 59 15.81 -12.79 -9.96
C LYS A 59 16.76 -13.87 -9.44
N GLY A 60 16.30 -14.68 -8.49
CA GLY A 60 17.05 -15.76 -7.86
C GLY A 60 16.94 -17.12 -8.56
N ALA A 61 16.30 -17.22 -9.73
CA ALA A 61 15.89 -18.51 -10.31
C ALA A 61 17.04 -19.52 -10.44
N ARG A 62 18.19 -19.10 -10.95
CA ARG A 62 19.41 -19.94 -11.06
C ARG A 62 19.90 -20.44 -9.71
N THR A 63 19.78 -19.62 -8.66
CA THR A 63 20.19 -19.99 -7.30
C THR A 63 19.19 -20.96 -6.67
N VAL A 64 17.89 -20.75 -6.90
CA VAL A 64 16.83 -21.66 -6.45
C VAL A 64 17.00 -23.04 -7.08
N GLU A 65 17.31 -23.09 -8.38
CA GLU A 65 17.60 -24.32 -9.11
C GLU A 65 18.86 -25.01 -8.61
N ALA A 66 19.98 -24.26 -8.49
CA ALA A 66 21.24 -24.81 -8.00
C ALA A 66 21.16 -25.37 -6.57
N LEU A 67 20.26 -24.84 -5.74
CA LEU A 67 20.05 -25.27 -4.35
C LEU A 67 18.85 -26.21 -4.17
N GLY A 68 18.11 -26.54 -5.25
CA GLY A 68 16.93 -27.41 -5.18
C GLY A 68 15.77 -26.86 -4.33
N LEU A 69 15.64 -25.54 -4.20
CA LEU A 69 14.69 -24.89 -3.28
C LEU A 69 13.28 -24.65 -3.88
N HIS A 70 12.92 -25.38 -4.94
CA HIS A 70 11.67 -25.15 -5.67
C HIS A 70 10.42 -25.31 -4.78
N ASP A 71 10.34 -26.38 -3.99
CA ASP A 71 9.17 -26.67 -3.15
C ASP A 71 8.99 -25.65 -2.02
N GLU A 72 10.09 -25.14 -1.46
CA GLU A 72 10.05 -24.12 -0.41
C GLU A 72 9.59 -22.77 -0.97
N ARG A 73 10.08 -22.41 -2.16
CA ARG A 73 9.65 -21.20 -2.87
C ARG A 73 8.20 -21.30 -3.32
N ALA A 74 7.75 -22.46 -3.81
CA ALA A 74 6.37 -22.71 -4.16
C ALA A 74 5.45 -22.53 -2.94
N ARG A 75 5.77 -23.16 -1.80
CA ARG A 75 5.02 -22.98 -0.54
C ARG A 75 4.94 -21.52 -0.08
N THR A 76 6.05 -20.79 -0.22
CA THR A 76 6.10 -19.37 0.11
C THR A 76 5.17 -18.56 -0.80
N ALA A 77 5.21 -18.82 -2.11
CA ALA A 77 4.33 -18.18 -3.09
C ALA A 77 2.85 -18.50 -2.82
N ASP A 78 2.50 -19.77 -2.59
CA ASP A 78 1.14 -20.19 -2.27
C ASP A 78 0.60 -19.47 -1.04
N SER A 79 1.42 -19.35 0.01
CA SER A 79 1.03 -18.60 1.22
C SER A 79 0.77 -17.11 0.94
N ALA A 80 1.57 -16.49 0.07
CA ALA A 80 1.41 -15.09 -0.30
C ALA A 80 0.17 -14.87 -1.18
N ILE A 81 -0.12 -15.83 -2.08
CA ILE A 81 -1.32 -15.84 -2.91
C ILE A 81 -2.57 -15.93 -2.04
N GLU A 82 -2.61 -16.85 -1.07
CA GLU A 82 -3.80 -17.00 -0.23
C GLU A 82 -4.05 -15.77 0.64
N GLN A 83 -3.00 -15.16 1.19
CA GLN A 83 -3.13 -13.90 1.94
C GLN A 83 -3.65 -12.75 1.07
N ALA A 84 -3.12 -12.59 -0.14
CA ALA A 84 -3.60 -11.58 -1.09
C ALA A 84 -5.05 -11.83 -1.51
N ARG A 85 -5.42 -13.09 -1.72
CA ARG A 85 -6.78 -13.52 -2.04
C ARG A 85 -7.75 -13.20 -0.91
N GLU A 86 -7.41 -13.52 0.34
CA GLU A 86 -8.24 -13.23 1.49
C GLU A 86 -8.45 -11.73 1.67
N ALA A 87 -7.38 -10.93 1.53
CA ALA A 87 -7.45 -9.48 1.62
C ALA A 87 -8.38 -8.88 0.54
N ARG A 88 -8.27 -9.36 -0.70
CA ARG A 88 -9.16 -8.97 -1.81
C ARG A 88 -10.60 -9.40 -1.62
N LEU A 89 -10.84 -10.61 -1.10
CA LEU A 89 -12.20 -11.06 -0.77
C LEU A 89 -12.82 -10.21 0.34
N ARG A 90 -12.02 -9.73 1.29
CA ARG A 90 -12.47 -8.84 2.36
C ARG A 90 -12.92 -7.48 1.79
N THR A 91 -12.16 -6.87 0.88
CA THR A 91 -12.58 -5.61 0.23
C THR A 91 -13.79 -5.81 -0.67
N LEU A 92 -13.88 -6.94 -1.38
CA LEU A 92 -15.05 -7.29 -2.19
C LEU A 92 -16.31 -7.46 -1.32
N ARG A 93 -16.22 -8.16 -0.18
CA ARG A 93 -17.34 -8.30 0.76
C ARG A 93 -17.87 -6.96 1.26
N LEU A 94 -16.99 -5.98 1.52
CA LEU A 94 -17.41 -4.63 1.89
C LEU A 94 -18.23 -3.97 0.77
N ARG A 95 -17.83 -4.15 -0.49
CA ARG A 95 -18.58 -3.64 -1.65
C ARG A 95 -19.92 -4.35 -1.83
N THR A 96 -19.96 -5.67 -1.65
CA THR A 96 -21.19 -6.48 -1.73
C THR A 96 -22.22 -6.09 -0.67
N VAL A 97 -21.82 -5.52 0.47
CA VAL A 97 -22.76 -4.96 1.46
C VAL A 97 -23.13 -3.52 1.13
N LEU A 98 -22.18 -2.72 0.66
CA LEU A 98 -22.38 -1.30 0.37
C LEU A 98 -23.37 -1.07 -0.79
N PHE A 99 -23.17 -1.71 -1.94
CA PHE A 99 -23.99 -1.42 -3.13
C PHE A 99 -25.48 -1.73 -2.87
N PRO A 100 -25.87 -2.91 -2.33
CA PRO A 100 -27.27 -3.15 -1.98
C PRO A 100 -27.80 -2.18 -0.92
N SER A 101 -26.97 -1.77 0.04
CA SER A 101 -27.37 -0.78 1.04
C SER A 101 -27.68 0.58 0.41
N LEU A 102 -26.89 1.00 -0.59
CA LEU A 102 -27.13 2.23 -1.35
C LEU A 102 -28.37 2.13 -2.23
N ASP A 103 -28.57 1.00 -2.90
CA ASP A 103 -29.76 0.76 -3.74
C ASP A 103 -31.04 0.78 -2.91
N ILE A 104 -31.05 0.04 -1.80
CA ILE A 104 -32.18 0.03 -0.85
C ILE A 104 -32.43 1.42 -0.29
N SER A 105 -31.38 2.13 0.12
CA SER A 105 -31.49 3.49 0.65
C SER A 105 -31.91 4.53 -0.40
N SER A 106 -31.78 4.21 -1.69
CA SER A 106 -32.23 5.05 -2.81
C SER A 106 -33.67 4.73 -3.25
N MET A 107 -34.14 3.50 -3.04
CA MET A 107 -35.52 3.08 -3.34
C MET A 107 -36.53 3.42 -2.24
N LEU A 108 -36.18 3.19 -0.97
CA LEU A 108 -37.00 3.52 0.20
C LEU A 108 -37.63 4.93 0.18
N PRO A 109 -36.88 5.99 -0.17
CA PRO A 109 -37.38 7.36 -0.21
C PRO A 109 -38.46 7.57 -1.26
N VAL A 110 -38.27 6.99 -2.43
CA VAL A 110 -39.20 7.08 -3.56
C VAL A 110 -40.52 6.40 -3.18
N VAL A 111 -40.44 5.21 -2.57
CA VAL A 111 -41.61 4.49 -2.07
C VAL A 111 -42.31 5.28 -0.96
N ALA A 112 -41.56 5.84 -0.01
CA ALA A 112 -42.13 6.65 1.07
C ALA A 112 -42.83 7.90 0.55
N VAL A 113 -42.23 8.62 -0.39
CA VAL A 113 -42.83 9.81 -1.02
C VAL A 113 -44.08 9.46 -1.81
N LEU A 114 -44.10 8.33 -2.52
CA LEU A 114 -45.31 7.90 -3.25
C LEU A 114 -46.45 7.53 -2.29
N LEU A 115 -46.17 6.78 -1.22
CA LEU A 115 -47.19 6.37 -0.24
C LEU A 115 -47.72 7.56 0.58
N ILE A 116 -46.82 8.38 1.12
CA ILE A 116 -47.19 9.56 1.92
C ILE A 116 -47.82 10.61 1.02
N GLY A 117 -47.25 10.85 -0.16
CA GLY A 117 -47.76 11.79 -1.15
C GLY A 117 -49.18 11.45 -1.61
N ALA A 118 -49.48 10.16 -1.84
CA ALA A 118 -50.84 9.73 -2.17
C ALA A 118 -51.85 10.08 -1.08
N ALA A 119 -51.53 9.83 0.20
CA ALA A 119 -52.40 10.16 1.33
C ALA A 119 -52.58 11.67 1.51
N LEU A 120 -51.55 12.48 1.26
CA LEU A 120 -51.62 13.95 1.36
C LEU A 120 -52.41 14.58 0.21
N ILE A 121 -52.45 13.96 -0.97
CA ILE A 121 -53.28 14.41 -2.10
C ILE A 121 -54.77 14.25 -1.74
N GLU A 122 -55.16 13.15 -1.10
CA GLU A 122 -56.56 12.94 -0.67
C GLU A 122 -57.03 13.97 0.37
N GLN A 123 -56.10 14.58 1.11
CA GLN A 123 -56.37 15.62 2.11
C GLN A 123 -56.29 17.05 1.55
N ASP A 124 -56.12 17.21 0.22
CA ASP A 124 -55.84 18.50 -0.45
C ASP A 124 -54.63 19.26 0.14
N ALA A 125 -53.74 18.56 0.86
CA ALA A 125 -52.58 19.16 1.51
C ALA A 125 -51.44 19.40 0.52
N VAL A 126 -51.33 18.56 -0.52
CA VAL A 126 -50.22 18.59 -1.50
C VAL A 126 -50.76 18.32 -2.91
N SER A 127 -50.22 19.02 -3.91
CA SER A 127 -50.57 18.80 -5.32
C SER A 127 -49.88 17.57 -5.92
N LEU A 128 -50.53 16.93 -6.91
CA LEU A 128 -49.94 15.83 -7.68
C LEU A 128 -48.57 16.22 -8.29
N GLY A 129 -48.44 17.46 -8.77
CA GLY A 129 -47.20 17.98 -9.34
C GLY A 129 -46.05 18.02 -8.32
N ALA A 130 -46.33 18.35 -7.06
CA ALA A 130 -45.33 18.37 -6.00
C ALA A 130 -44.80 16.96 -5.69
N VAL A 131 -45.67 15.94 -5.67
CA VAL A 131 -45.25 14.53 -5.45
C VAL A 131 -44.39 14.02 -6.62
N ILE A 132 -44.77 14.34 -7.86
CA ILE A 132 -43.97 13.99 -9.05
C ILE A 132 -42.61 14.69 -9.00
N ALA A 133 -42.57 15.99 -8.70
CA ALA A 133 -41.34 16.76 -8.60
C ALA A 133 -40.41 16.22 -7.51
N ALA A 134 -40.93 15.93 -6.31
CA ALA A 134 -40.17 15.35 -5.21
C ALA A 134 -39.55 14.00 -5.60
N THR A 135 -40.32 13.15 -6.30
CA THR A 135 -39.84 11.85 -6.80
C THR A 135 -38.71 11.99 -7.82
N VAL A 136 -38.84 12.92 -8.78
CA VAL A 136 -37.81 13.20 -9.78
C VAL A 136 -36.54 13.74 -9.14
N TYR A 137 -36.66 14.65 -8.18
CA TYR A 137 -35.51 15.21 -7.46
C TYR A 137 -34.77 14.16 -6.62
N LEU A 138 -35.50 13.26 -5.94
CA LEU A 138 -34.90 12.13 -5.23
C LEU A 138 -34.15 11.21 -6.19
N ARG A 139 -34.74 10.90 -7.35
CA ARG A 139 -34.07 10.06 -8.36
C ARG A 139 -32.81 10.72 -8.93
N GLN A 140 -32.81 12.04 -9.10
CA GLN A 140 -31.60 12.78 -9.50
C GLN A 140 -30.47 12.73 -8.46
N LEU A 141 -30.75 12.43 -7.20
CA LEU A 141 -29.73 12.30 -6.15
C LEU A 141 -28.86 11.04 -6.32
N VAL A 142 -29.35 10.02 -7.03
CA VAL A 142 -28.63 8.75 -7.25
C VAL A 142 -27.38 8.95 -8.12
N GLY A 143 -27.48 9.70 -9.21
CA GLY A 143 -26.34 9.92 -10.12
C GLY A 143 -25.10 10.57 -9.46
N PRO A 144 -25.25 11.64 -8.66
CA PRO A 144 -24.16 12.21 -7.87
C PRO A 144 -23.53 11.22 -6.89
N LEU A 145 -24.32 10.30 -6.31
CA LEU A 145 -23.81 9.28 -5.39
C LEU A 145 -22.96 8.23 -6.10
N ASP A 146 -23.39 7.77 -7.27
CA ASP A 146 -22.61 6.87 -8.12
C ASP A 146 -21.29 7.51 -8.54
N THR A 147 -21.34 8.79 -8.88
CA THR A 147 -20.14 9.58 -9.18
C THR A 147 -19.21 9.62 -7.97
N LEU A 148 -19.74 9.92 -6.78
CA LEU A 148 -18.95 9.94 -5.54
C LEU A 148 -18.31 8.58 -5.24
N MET A 149 -19.02 7.47 -5.50
CA MET A 149 -18.48 6.12 -5.37
C MET A 149 -17.30 5.87 -6.29
N THR A 150 -17.44 6.27 -7.56
CA THR A 150 -16.36 6.16 -8.55
C THR A 150 -15.12 6.93 -8.08
N TRP A 151 -15.31 8.13 -7.52
CA TRP A 151 -14.22 8.93 -6.97
C TRP A 151 -13.57 8.29 -5.76
N VAL A 152 -14.34 7.66 -4.87
CA VAL A 152 -13.80 6.91 -3.72
C VAL A 152 -12.91 5.77 -4.20
N GLU A 153 -13.31 5.03 -5.23
CA GLU A 153 -12.49 3.97 -5.82
C GLU A 153 -11.19 4.53 -6.46
N GLN A 154 -11.27 5.67 -7.15
CA GLN A 154 -10.09 6.33 -7.72
C GLN A 154 -9.12 6.83 -6.64
N ILE A 155 -9.63 7.47 -5.58
CA ILE A 155 -8.82 7.94 -4.45
C ILE A 155 -8.12 6.76 -3.78
N GLN A 156 -8.77 5.61 -3.66
CA GLN A 156 -8.15 4.40 -3.10
C GLN A 156 -6.99 3.91 -3.96
N GLY A 157 -7.13 3.91 -5.28
CA GLY A 157 -6.02 3.61 -6.21
C GLY A 157 -4.88 4.65 -6.12
N ALA A 158 -5.22 5.92 -5.95
CA ALA A 158 -4.26 7.00 -5.77
C ALA A 158 -3.48 6.87 -4.45
N VAL A 159 -4.15 6.59 -3.33
CA VAL A 159 -3.51 6.37 -2.01
C VAL A 159 -2.53 5.19 -2.06
N ALA A 160 -2.92 4.09 -2.69
CA ALA A 160 -2.03 2.93 -2.85
C ALA A 160 -0.77 3.28 -3.68
N SER A 161 -0.90 4.19 -4.65
CA SER A 161 0.22 4.64 -5.47
C SER A 161 1.09 5.67 -4.75
N TYR A 162 0.48 6.55 -3.97
CA TYR A 162 1.17 7.52 -3.13
C TYR A 162 2.01 6.85 -2.04
N ALA A 163 1.47 5.83 -1.35
CA ALA A 163 2.20 5.08 -0.34
C ALA A 163 3.51 4.45 -0.87
N ARG A 164 3.55 4.09 -2.17
CA ARG A 164 4.77 3.60 -2.82
C ARG A 164 5.80 4.72 -3.05
N VAL A 165 5.36 5.93 -3.37
CA VAL A 165 6.25 7.09 -3.56
C VAL A 165 6.84 7.55 -2.23
N GLU A 166 6.01 7.62 -1.19
CA GLU A 166 6.44 8.00 0.16
C GLU A 166 7.51 7.04 0.71
N GLY A 167 7.31 5.72 0.55
CA GLY A 167 8.30 4.72 0.94
C GLY A 167 9.64 4.83 0.20
N VAL A 168 9.70 5.43 -0.99
CA VAL A 168 10.96 5.73 -1.70
C VAL A 168 11.62 6.99 -1.14
N ALA A 169 10.85 7.99 -0.74
CA ALA A 169 11.35 9.24 -0.17
C ALA A 169 11.97 9.05 1.24
N GLU A 170 11.53 8.04 1.99
CA GLU A 170 12.08 7.69 3.30
C GLU A 170 13.46 7.02 3.23
N ILE A 171 13.91 6.59 2.05
CA ILE A 171 15.25 6.01 1.88
C ILE A 171 16.28 7.12 2.14
N PRO A 172 17.15 7.00 3.17
CA PRO A 172 18.15 8.01 3.46
C PRO A 172 18.99 8.26 2.21
N ALA A 173 19.07 9.52 1.77
CA ALA A 173 19.94 9.89 0.68
C ALA A 173 21.35 9.37 0.99
N ALA A 174 21.96 8.66 0.03
CA ALA A 174 23.33 8.21 0.17
C ALA A 174 24.18 9.41 0.56
N ARG A 175 24.92 9.31 1.67
CA ARG A 175 25.81 10.38 2.14
C ARG A 175 26.67 10.81 0.95
N ALA A 176 26.57 12.07 0.55
CA ALA A 176 27.37 12.59 -0.55
C ALA A 176 28.84 12.28 -0.23
N ALA A 177 29.48 11.49 -1.09
CA ALA A 177 30.90 11.23 -0.95
C ALA A 177 31.61 12.58 -1.05
N THR A 178 32.26 12.99 0.04
CA THR A 178 33.11 14.17 0.03
C THR A 178 34.28 13.89 -0.91
N THR A 179 34.19 14.39 -2.14
CA THR A 179 35.30 14.38 -3.09
C THR A 179 36.36 15.34 -2.58
N THR A 180 37.31 14.79 -1.84
CA THR A 180 38.55 15.50 -1.47
C THR A 180 39.57 15.22 -2.58
N THR A 181 40.22 16.27 -3.08
CA THR A 181 41.35 16.10 -4.00
C THR A 181 42.47 15.37 -3.26
N ALA A 182 42.84 14.18 -3.74
CA ALA A 182 43.93 13.40 -3.17
C ALA A 182 45.23 14.22 -3.23
N ARG A 183 45.96 14.26 -2.11
CA ARG A 183 47.22 15.02 -2.00
C ARG A 183 48.43 14.24 -2.55
N ASP A 184 48.28 12.92 -2.65
CA ASP A 184 49.28 11.95 -3.09
C ASP A 184 48.54 10.67 -3.56
N ASP A 185 49.22 9.83 -4.34
CA ASP A 185 48.71 8.56 -4.88
C ASP A 185 48.89 7.38 -3.89
N ARG A 186 49.41 7.66 -2.69
CA ARG A 186 49.56 6.70 -1.60
C ARG A 186 48.22 6.43 -0.93
N ILE A 187 47.81 5.16 -0.88
CA ILE A 187 46.61 4.72 -0.16
C ILE A 187 47.04 4.18 1.21
N VAL A 188 46.49 4.74 2.29
CA VAL A 188 46.69 4.25 3.65
C VAL A 188 45.34 3.89 4.25
N VAL A 189 45.22 2.64 4.69
CA VAL A 189 44.13 2.06 5.45
C VAL A 189 44.71 1.78 6.84
N ASP A 190 44.10 2.31 7.89
CA ASP A 190 44.62 2.28 9.26
C ASP A 190 43.48 1.91 10.22
N ASP A 191 43.66 0.82 10.97
CA ASP A 191 42.70 0.16 11.88
C ASP A 191 41.26 0.13 11.34
N VAL A 192 41.07 -0.19 10.06
CA VAL A 192 39.73 -0.14 9.47
C VAL A 192 38.89 -1.30 9.94
N ARG A 193 37.76 -0.96 10.57
CA ARG A 193 36.72 -1.88 11.03
C ARG A 193 35.42 -1.60 10.28
N PHE A 194 34.73 -2.65 9.89
CA PHE A 194 33.49 -2.52 9.10
C PHE A 194 32.52 -3.64 9.43
N ALA A 195 31.25 -3.28 9.62
CA ALA A 195 30.14 -4.20 9.79
C ALA A 195 28.96 -3.75 8.91
N TYR A 196 28.25 -4.70 8.29
CA TYR A 196 27.11 -4.40 7.40
C TYR A 196 25.85 -3.95 8.16
N ASP A 197 25.68 -4.43 9.39
CA ASP A 197 24.62 -4.04 10.33
C ASP A 197 25.27 -3.92 11.72
N SER A 198 24.53 -3.50 12.75
CA SER A 198 24.98 -3.43 14.16
C SER A 198 25.36 -4.78 14.79
N GLY A 199 25.70 -5.78 13.97
CA GLY A 199 26.22 -7.07 14.34
C GLY A 199 27.75 -7.14 14.30
N ARG A 200 28.28 -8.28 13.85
CA ARG A 200 29.70 -8.62 13.94
C ARG A 200 30.54 -7.88 12.88
N ASP A 201 31.66 -7.33 13.33
CA ASP A 201 32.71 -6.77 12.46
C ASP A 201 33.18 -7.82 11.44
N VAL A 202 33.08 -7.44 10.16
CA VAL A 202 33.57 -8.19 9.00
C VAL A 202 35.02 -7.81 8.69
N LEU A 203 35.37 -6.53 8.81
CA LEU A 203 36.76 -6.07 8.84
C LEU A 203 37.15 -5.83 10.30
N LEU A 204 38.25 -6.45 10.72
CA LEU A 204 38.77 -6.42 12.09
C LEU A 204 40.13 -5.74 12.09
N GLY A 205 40.16 -4.41 12.16
CA GLY A 205 41.37 -3.61 12.31
C GLY A 205 42.39 -3.87 11.20
N VAL A 206 42.01 -3.57 9.96
CA VAL A 206 42.87 -3.80 8.80
C VAL A 206 43.79 -2.61 8.57
N ASP A 207 45.10 -2.86 8.59
CA ASP A 207 46.15 -1.91 8.24
C ASP A 207 46.75 -2.27 6.87
N LEU A 208 46.71 -1.34 5.92
CA LEU A 208 47.29 -1.51 4.58
C LEU A 208 47.83 -0.19 4.06
N THR A 209 49.11 -0.17 3.69
CA THR A 209 49.70 0.93 2.92
C THR A 209 50.06 0.46 1.52
N VAL A 210 49.54 1.12 0.49
CA VAL A 210 49.89 0.90 -0.92
C VAL A 210 50.61 2.14 -1.43
N ARG A 211 51.84 1.96 -1.92
CA ARG A 211 52.64 3.06 -2.49
C ARG A 211 52.32 3.26 -3.98
N PRO A 212 52.60 4.44 -4.54
CA PRO A 212 52.44 4.68 -5.98
C PRO A 212 53.22 3.66 -6.80
N GLY A 213 52.54 2.95 -7.72
CA GLY A 213 53.11 1.88 -8.55
C GLY A 213 53.03 0.47 -7.97
N GLU A 214 52.65 0.30 -6.70
CA GLU A 214 52.41 -1.02 -6.11
C GLU A 214 51.01 -1.55 -6.46
N ARG A 215 50.89 -2.86 -6.64
CA ARG A 215 49.61 -3.54 -6.90
C ARG A 215 49.28 -4.43 -5.70
N ALA A 216 48.28 -4.03 -4.93
CA ALA A 216 47.70 -4.90 -3.91
C ALA A 216 46.65 -5.82 -4.53
N ARG A 217 46.64 -7.10 -4.13
CA ARG A 217 45.59 -8.06 -4.48
C ARG A 217 44.92 -8.52 -3.19
N ALA A 218 43.63 -8.24 -3.04
CA ALA A 218 42.84 -8.86 -2.00
C ALA A 218 42.41 -10.26 -2.47
N SER A 219 42.76 -11.29 -1.71
CA SER A 219 42.21 -12.63 -1.86
C SER A 219 41.32 -12.93 -0.67
N CYS A 220 40.03 -13.14 -0.90
CA CYS A 220 39.12 -13.60 0.13
C CYS A 220 39.22 -15.12 0.24
N PRO A 221 39.65 -15.69 1.39
CA PRO A 221 39.50 -17.12 1.62
C PRO A 221 38.01 -17.46 1.75
N ASP A 222 37.62 -18.68 1.39
CA ASP A 222 36.24 -19.15 1.56
C ASP A 222 35.79 -18.98 3.01
N LEU A 223 34.72 -18.23 3.22
CA LEU A 223 34.13 -18.03 4.54
C LEU A 223 33.53 -19.35 5.04
N PRO A 224 33.87 -19.84 6.24
CA PRO A 224 33.26 -21.04 6.79
C PRO A 224 31.76 -20.82 7.01
N ALA A 225 30.96 -21.85 6.72
CA ALA A 225 29.52 -21.83 6.88
C ALA A 225 29.11 -21.40 8.30
N ARG A 226 28.05 -20.60 8.37
CA ARG A 226 27.51 -19.97 9.58
C ARG A 226 27.30 -21.00 10.70
N GLY A 227 28.16 -21.02 11.72
CA GLY A 227 27.96 -21.83 12.93
C GLY A 227 29.22 -22.45 13.56
N SER A 228 30.34 -22.55 12.85
CA SER A 228 31.59 -23.03 13.45
C SER A 228 32.36 -21.87 14.10
N ARG A 229 32.64 -21.99 15.39
CA ARG A 229 33.62 -21.12 16.07
C ARG A 229 34.99 -21.35 15.41
N PRO A 230 35.70 -20.31 14.95
CA PRO A 230 37.12 -20.45 14.71
C PRO A 230 37.80 -20.55 16.08
N SER A 231 38.21 -21.76 16.45
CA SER A 231 39.14 -21.96 17.56
C SER A 231 40.52 -21.51 17.09
N GLY A 232 40.93 -20.32 17.52
CA GLY A 232 42.26 -19.77 17.24
C GLY A 232 42.21 -18.55 16.33
N GLY A 233 42.80 -17.45 16.80
CA GLY A 233 42.89 -16.18 16.09
C GLY A 233 43.78 -16.25 14.86
N SER A 234 43.24 -16.77 13.75
CA SER A 234 43.81 -16.53 12.44
C SER A 234 43.17 -15.28 11.85
N SER A 235 43.86 -14.15 11.98
CA SER A 235 43.59 -12.96 11.16
C SER A 235 43.65 -13.35 9.67
N PRO A 236 42.85 -12.74 8.79
CA PRO A 236 43.05 -12.87 7.36
C PRO A 236 44.50 -12.49 7.03
N ALA A 237 45.27 -13.45 6.56
CA ALA A 237 46.68 -13.24 6.24
C ALA A 237 46.78 -12.44 4.94
N TRP A 238 47.07 -11.15 5.06
CA TRP A 238 47.45 -10.30 3.95
C TRP A 238 48.92 -10.54 3.65
N THR A 239 49.22 -11.19 2.53
CA THR A 239 50.59 -11.34 2.05
C THR A 239 51.05 -10.03 1.41
N GLY A 240 52.12 -9.45 1.96
CA GLY A 240 52.72 -8.22 1.45
C GLY A 240 53.22 -8.36 0.00
N PRO A 241 53.35 -7.24 -0.73
CA PRO A 241 53.69 -7.26 -2.15
C PRO A 241 55.12 -7.79 -2.37
N GLY A 242 55.25 -8.78 -3.26
CA GLY A 242 56.53 -9.13 -3.88
C GLY A 242 56.85 -8.15 -5.02
N PRO A 243 58.14 -7.87 -5.31
CA PRO A 243 58.52 -6.96 -6.39
C PRO A 243 57.97 -7.44 -7.73
N ALA A 244 57.32 -6.51 -8.45
CA ALA A 244 56.80 -6.76 -9.79
C ALA A 244 57.94 -7.16 -10.75
N ARG A 245 57.73 -8.25 -11.48
CA ARG A 245 58.40 -8.52 -12.76
C ARG A 245 57.49 -8.11 -13.90
#